data_AF-A0AAE0PQL7-F1
#
_entry.id   AF-A0AAE0PQL7-F1
#
_cell.length_a   1.000
_cell.length_b   1.000
_cell.length_c   1.000
_cell.angle_alpha   90.00
_cell.angle_beta   90.00
_cell.angle_gamma   90.00
#
_symmetry.space_group_name_H-M   'P 1'
#
loop_
_entity.id
_entity.type
_entity.pdbx_description
1 polymer ?
#
loop_
_entity_poly.entity_id
_entity_poly.type
_entity_poly.pdbx_seq_one_letter_code
_entity_poly.pdbx_strand_id
1 'polypeptide(L)'
;MEKDYRTASGKFSQTIRHLRRGKQLSANTVYGGGGELLVSTGDIVGRWKEYLEDLLNPTDTPSAEEPEAEDSGVYSFITQAEVTEVVQQLLGGKAPGVDGIRPEYLKSLDVLGLSWLTRLCNIAWRSGTVPLDWATGVVVPLFKKGDRRVCSN
;
A
#
# COMPACT_ATOMS: atom_id res chain seq x y z
N MET A 1 -27.15 -13.26 -34.37
CA MET A 1 -26.07 -13.43 -33.36
C MET A 1 -24.89 -12.49 -33.63
N GLU A 2 -25.12 -11.26 -34.12
CA GLU A 2 -24.05 -10.43 -34.71
C GLU A 2 -24.06 -8.98 -34.20
N LYS A 3 -24.69 -8.73 -33.04
CA LYS A 3 -24.82 -7.38 -32.46
C LYS A 3 -23.96 -7.14 -31.21
N ASP A 4 -23.25 -8.15 -30.69
CA ASP A 4 -22.52 -8.02 -29.43
C ASP A 4 -21.05 -7.57 -29.55
N TYR A 5 -20.50 -7.51 -30.77
CA TYR A 5 -19.07 -7.20 -30.93
C TYR A 5 -18.73 -5.71 -30.71
N ARG A 6 -19.69 -4.80 -30.94
CA ARG A 6 -19.44 -3.35 -30.77
C ARG A 6 -19.44 -2.91 -29.31
N THR A 7 -20.28 -3.52 -28.48
CA THR A 7 -20.39 -3.23 -27.04
C THR A 7 -19.24 -3.83 -26.22
N ALA A 8 -18.55 -4.85 -26.76
CA ALA A 8 -17.45 -5.56 -26.10
C ALA A 8 -16.05 -5.11 -26.56
N SER A 9 -15.91 -4.05 -27.36
CA SER A 9 -14.63 -3.59 -27.92
C SER A 9 -13.52 -3.38 -26.86
N GLY A 10 -13.89 -2.88 -25.68
CA GLY A 10 -12.98 -2.73 -24.54
C GLY A 10 -12.47 -4.07 -23.99
N LYS A 11 -13.36 -5.07 -23.88
CA LYS A 11 -13.02 -6.43 -23.44
C LYS A 11 -12.14 -7.13 -24.46
N PHE A 12 -12.48 -7.01 -25.75
CA PHE A 12 -11.66 -7.54 -26.84
C PHE A 12 -10.24 -6.95 -26.82
N SER A 13 -10.12 -5.62 -26.69
CA SER A 13 -8.82 -4.95 -26.62
C SER A 13 -8.03 -5.32 -25.36
N GLN A 14 -8.69 -5.54 -24.22
CA GLN A 14 -8.07 -6.05 -23.00
C GLN A 14 -7.55 -7.48 -23.18
N THR A 15 -8.35 -8.37 -23.76
CA THR A 15 -7.97 -9.75 -24.05
C THR A 15 -6.81 -9.80 -25.04
N ILE A 16 -6.84 -9.02 -26.12
CA ILE A 16 -5.72 -8.92 -27.07
C ILE A 16 -4.46 -8.36 -26.40
N ARG A 17 -4.58 -7.37 -25.50
CA ARG A 17 -3.43 -6.86 -24.72
C ARG A 17 -2.86 -7.93 -23.79
N HIS A 18 -3.71 -8.76 -23.17
CA HIS A 18 -3.27 -9.87 -22.33
C HIS A 18 -2.57 -10.96 -23.14
N LEU A 19 -3.11 -11.32 -24.31
CA LEU A 19 -2.53 -12.34 -25.20
C LEU A 19 -1.23 -11.86 -25.87
N ARG A 20 -1.10 -10.56 -26.17
CA ARG A 20 0.12 -9.94 -26.73
C ARG A 20 1.23 -9.75 -25.69
N ARG A 21 0.88 -9.69 -24.41
CA ARG A 21 1.88 -9.76 -23.34
C ARG A 21 2.34 -11.22 -23.26
N GLY A 22 3.36 -11.55 -24.06
CA GLY A 22 4.11 -12.80 -23.88
C GLY A 22 4.53 -12.97 -22.42
N LYS A 23 4.85 -14.20 -22.01
CA LYS A 23 5.23 -14.57 -20.64
C LYS A 23 6.15 -13.49 -20.07
N GLN A 24 5.61 -12.66 -19.18
CA GLN A 24 6.37 -11.54 -18.65
C GLN A 24 7.48 -12.16 -17.81
N LEU A 25 8.72 -12.11 -18.30
CA LEU A 25 9.88 -12.44 -17.48
C LEU A 25 9.75 -11.58 -16.22
N SER A 26 9.66 -12.21 -15.05
CA SER A 26 10.00 -11.50 -13.82
C SER A 26 11.40 -10.94 -14.08
N ALA A 27 11.60 -9.66 -13.80
CA ALA A 27 12.92 -9.09 -13.83
C ALA A 27 13.69 -9.76 -12.68
N ASN A 28 14.23 -10.97 -12.91
CA ASN A 28 15.10 -11.67 -11.97
C ASN A 28 16.49 -11.01 -11.95
N THR A 29 16.57 -9.74 -12.35
CA THR A 29 17.80 -8.97 -12.41
C THR A 29 17.52 -7.49 -12.20
N VAL A 30 18.37 -6.80 -11.44
CA VAL A 30 18.29 -5.37 -11.15
C VAL A 30 19.68 -4.76 -11.19
N TYR A 31 19.82 -3.49 -11.56
CA TYR A 31 21.09 -2.79 -11.50
C TYR A 31 21.44 -2.38 -10.07
N GLY A 32 22.65 -2.73 -9.64
CA GLY A 32 23.22 -2.27 -8.37
C GLY A 32 23.58 -0.78 -8.40
N GLY A 33 24.04 -0.26 -7.25
CA GLY A 33 24.43 1.15 -7.12
C GLY A 33 25.60 1.55 -8.03
N GLY A 34 26.49 0.60 -8.35
CA GLY A 34 27.63 0.79 -9.25
C GLY A 34 27.33 0.52 -10.73
N GLY A 35 26.10 0.17 -11.09
CA GLY A 35 25.69 -0.15 -12.47
C GLY A 35 25.91 -1.62 -12.87
N GLU A 36 26.38 -2.47 -11.96
CA GLU A 36 26.47 -3.91 -12.14
C GLU A 36 25.09 -4.57 -12.20
N LEU A 37 24.98 -5.71 -12.90
CA LEU A 37 23.72 -6.45 -12.98
C LEU A 37 23.65 -7.52 -11.89
N LEU A 38 22.75 -7.33 -10.93
CA LEU A 38 22.47 -8.28 -9.87
C LEU A 38 21.50 -9.35 -10.38
N VAL A 39 21.78 -10.61 -10.09
CA VAL A 39 21.01 -11.78 -10.58
C VAL A 39 20.54 -12.69 -9.44
N SER A 40 21.17 -12.60 -8.27
CA SER A 40 20.80 -13.42 -7.11
C SER A 40 19.60 -12.79 -6.40
N THR A 41 18.72 -13.64 -5.86
CA THR A 41 17.52 -13.16 -5.15
C THR A 41 17.89 -12.30 -3.94
N GLY A 42 18.94 -12.65 -3.20
CA GLY A 42 19.40 -11.89 -2.04
C GLY A 42 19.87 -10.49 -2.42
N ASP A 43 20.72 -10.39 -3.44
CA ASP A 43 21.27 -9.09 -3.89
C ASP A 43 20.17 -8.20 -4.47
N ILE A 44 19.22 -8.78 -5.20
CA ILE A 44 18.07 -8.04 -5.74
C ILE A 44 17.20 -7.49 -4.60
N VAL A 45 16.89 -8.30 -3.59
CA VAL A 45 16.09 -7.86 -2.43
C VAL A 45 16.84 -6.79 -1.65
N GLY A 46 18.15 -6.97 -1.42
CA GLY A 46 19.01 -5.96 -0.77
C GLY A 46 18.99 -4.63 -1.52
N ARG A 47 19.15 -4.67 -2.85
CA ARG A 47 19.14 -3.46 -3.68
C ARG A 47 17.80 -2.72 -3.66
N TRP A 48 16.68 -3.43 -3.63
CA TRP A 48 15.35 -2.84 -3.44
C TRP A 48 15.18 -2.23 -2.06
N LYS A 49 15.67 -2.91 -1.02
CA LYS A 49 15.63 -2.41 0.35
C LYS A 49 16.38 -1.09 0.48
N GLU A 50 17.64 -1.04 0.02
CA GLU A 50 18.45 0.18 0.02
C GLU A 50 17.72 1.34 -0.68
N TYR A 51 17.20 1.10 -1.89
CA TYR A 51 16.46 2.12 -2.63
C TYR A 51 15.25 2.67 -1.87
N LEU A 52 14.49 1.80 -1.21
CA LEU A 52 13.27 2.18 -0.50
C LEU A 52 13.57 2.84 0.85
N GLU A 53 14.64 2.43 1.53
CA GLU A 53 15.09 3.08 2.76
C GLU A 53 15.47 4.54 2.48
N ASP A 54 16.26 4.78 1.43
CA ASP A 54 16.63 6.13 0.99
C ASP A 54 15.41 6.96 0.57
N LEU A 55 14.46 6.34 -0.14
CA LEU A 55 13.28 7.02 -0.67
C LEU A 55 12.26 7.39 0.42
N LEU A 56 12.04 6.49 1.38
CA LEU A 56 10.99 6.63 2.38
C LEU A 56 11.46 7.30 3.68
N ASN A 57 12.77 7.30 3.95
CA ASN A 57 13.36 7.91 5.15
C ASN A 57 14.41 8.97 4.78
N PRO A 58 14.02 10.07 4.14
CA PRO A 58 14.97 11.11 3.72
C PRO A 58 15.67 11.75 4.93
N THR A 59 16.99 11.71 4.94
CA THR A 59 17.83 12.25 6.02
C THR A 59 17.72 13.77 6.19
N ASP A 60 17.28 14.48 5.14
CA ASP A 60 17.19 15.93 5.08
C ASP A 60 15.83 16.49 5.53
N THR A 61 14.93 15.68 6.09
CA THR A 61 13.76 16.25 6.77
C THR A 61 14.25 17.17 7.88
N PRO A 62 14.00 18.49 7.83
CA PRO A 62 14.18 19.31 9.01
C PRO A 62 13.39 18.60 10.10
N SER A 63 14.03 18.30 11.23
CA SER A 63 13.31 17.93 12.43
C SER A 63 12.35 19.08 12.66
N ALA A 64 11.10 18.92 12.23
CA ALA A 64 10.04 19.77 12.68
C ALA A 64 10.03 19.47 14.17
N GLU A 65 10.69 20.33 14.94
CA GLU A 65 10.35 20.54 16.32
C GLU A 65 8.85 20.87 16.25
N GLU A 66 8.02 19.83 16.36
CA GLU A 66 6.63 20.02 16.65
C GLU A 66 6.66 20.92 17.88
N PRO A 67 6.02 22.11 17.84
CA PRO A 67 5.93 22.90 19.03
C PRO A 67 5.36 21.97 20.09
N GLU A 68 6.07 21.80 21.21
CA GLU A 68 5.50 21.16 22.39
C GLU A 68 4.29 22.01 22.76
N ALA A 69 3.14 21.69 22.17
CA ALA A 69 1.87 22.18 22.59
C ALA A 69 1.76 21.66 24.01
N GLU A 70 1.77 22.58 24.98
CA GLU A 70 1.44 22.29 26.36
C GLU A 70 0.18 21.41 26.34
N ASP A 71 0.38 20.11 26.57
CA ASP A 71 -0.67 19.12 26.50
C ASP A 71 -1.61 19.40 27.67
N SER A 72 -2.61 20.22 27.39
CA SER A 72 -3.83 20.32 28.17
C SER A 72 -4.44 18.91 28.18
N GLY A 73 -3.98 18.08 29.13
CA GLY A 73 -4.04 16.62 29.19
C GLY A 73 -5.42 15.97 29.07
N VAL A 74 -6.07 16.18 27.93
CA VAL A 74 -7.31 15.56 27.52
C VAL A 74 -7.13 15.18 26.05
N TYR A 75 -6.35 14.13 25.81
CA TYR A 75 -6.41 13.42 24.53
C TYR A 75 -7.86 13.03 24.27
N SER A 76 -8.49 13.69 23.29
CA SER A 76 -9.87 13.37 22.90
C SER A 76 -9.92 11.92 22.42
N PHE A 77 -10.93 11.17 22.87
CA PHE A 77 -11.14 9.80 22.39
C PHE A 77 -11.66 9.81 20.96
N ILE A 78 -11.23 8.82 20.20
CA ILE A 78 -11.77 8.56 18.87
C ILE A 78 -13.20 8.07 19.04
N THR A 79 -14.16 8.81 18.52
CA THR A 79 -15.58 8.51 18.61
C THR A 79 -16.00 7.50 17.54
N GLN A 80 -17.11 6.80 17.77
CA GLN A 80 -17.66 5.88 16.77
C GLN A 80 -18.16 6.62 15.52
N ALA A 81 -18.63 7.87 15.67
CA ALA A 81 -19.06 8.69 14.54
C ALA A 81 -17.89 8.98 13.58
N GLU A 82 -16.74 9.40 14.10
CA GLU A 82 -15.53 9.64 13.31
C GLU A 82 -15.08 8.37 12.58
N VAL A 83 -15.03 7.22 13.27
CA VAL A 83 -14.66 5.95 12.65
C VAL A 83 -15.65 5.57 11.54
N THR A 84 -16.94 5.74 11.79
CA THR A 84 -17.99 5.42 10.80
C THR A 84 -17.83 6.27 9.54
N GLU A 85 -17.61 7.57 9.69
CA GLU A 85 -17.40 8.49 8.57
C GLU A 85 -16.17 8.09 7.74
N VAL A 86 -15.03 7.85 8.40
CA VAL A 86 -13.77 7.49 7.72
C VAL A 86 -13.90 6.14 7.01
N VAL A 87 -14.52 5.14 7.66
CA VAL A 87 -14.73 3.81 7.06
C VAL A 87 -15.57 3.92 5.78
N GLN A 88 -16.61 4.75 5.77
CA GLN A 88 -17.45 4.97 4.58
C GLN A 88 -16.68 5.63 3.43
N GLN A 89 -15.73 6.50 3.74
CA GLN A 89 -14.90 7.20 2.77
C GLN A 89 -13.77 6.35 2.16
N LEU A 90 -13.46 5.18 2.73
CA LEU A 90 -12.40 4.31 2.20
C LEU A 90 -12.59 4.00 0.71
N LEU A 91 -11.52 4.00 -0.08
CA LEU A 91 -11.63 3.62 -1.49
C LEU A 91 -11.66 2.10 -1.63
N GLY A 92 -12.60 1.59 -2.44
CA GLY A 92 -12.64 0.18 -2.80
C GLY A 92 -11.54 -0.20 -3.81
N GLY A 93 -11.31 -1.50 -3.97
CA GLY A 93 -10.34 -2.08 -4.91
C GLY A 93 -8.88 -1.84 -4.53
N LYS A 94 -8.60 -1.47 -3.28
CA LYS A 94 -7.24 -1.32 -2.77
C LYS A 94 -6.67 -2.67 -2.33
N ALA A 95 -5.36 -2.81 -2.42
CA ALA A 95 -4.67 -4.01 -1.97
C ALA A 95 -4.76 -4.10 -0.43
N PRO A 96 -5.04 -5.30 0.13
CA PRO A 96 -4.99 -5.50 1.58
C PRO A 96 -3.54 -5.47 2.09
N GLY A 97 -3.39 -5.26 3.41
CA GLY A 97 -2.12 -5.45 4.10
C GLY A 97 -1.78 -6.92 4.30
N VAL A 98 -0.78 -7.20 5.16
CA VAL A 98 -0.42 -8.58 5.55
C VAL A 98 -1.56 -9.32 6.26
N ASP A 99 -2.48 -8.57 6.87
CA ASP A 99 -3.68 -9.08 7.56
C ASP A 99 -4.76 -9.61 6.59
N GLY A 100 -4.64 -9.32 5.29
CA GLY A 100 -5.65 -9.70 4.29
C GLY A 100 -6.96 -8.93 4.37
N ILE A 101 -7.06 -7.90 5.22
CA ILE A 101 -8.28 -7.12 5.43
C ILE A 101 -8.41 -6.09 4.31
N ARG A 102 -9.53 -6.14 3.58
CA ARG A 102 -9.82 -5.19 2.51
C ARG A 102 -10.73 -4.07 2.99
N PRO A 103 -10.67 -2.88 2.37
CA PRO A 103 -11.59 -1.79 2.68
C PRO A 103 -13.07 -2.18 2.63
N GLU A 104 -13.45 -3.08 1.71
CA GLU A 104 -14.83 -3.55 1.59
C GLU A 104 -15.32 -4.30 2.83
N TYR A 105 -14.43 -5.01 3.53
CA TYR A 105 -14.79 -5.71 4.76
C TYR A 105 -15.09 -4.72 5.88
N LEU A 106 -14.27 -3.68 6.02
CA LEU A 106 -14.50 -2.62 7.00
C LEU A 106 -15.80 -1.87 6.71
N LYS A 107 -16.09 -1.58 5.44
CA LYS A 107 -17.35 -0.96 5.02
C LYS A 107 -18.58 -1.81 5.27
N SER A 108 -18.42 -3.14 5.34
CA SER A 108 -19.51 -4.07 5.61
C SER A 108 -19.80 -4.28 7.11
N LEU A 109 -18.99 -3.70 7.99
CA LEU A 109 -19.19 -3.78 9.43
C LEU A 109 -20.51 -3.13 9.83
N ASP A 110 -21.24 -3.81 10.72
CA ASP A 110 -22.42 -3.29 11.36
C ASP A 110 -22.04 -2.39 12.55
N VAL A 111 -23.05 -1.92 13.30
CA VAL A 111 -22.84 -1.04 14.46
C VAL A 111 -21.93 -1.69 15.51
N LEU A 112 -22.07 -2.99 15.73
CA LEU A 112 -21.22 -3.73 16.66
C LEU A 112 -19.79 -3.84 16.14
N GLY A 113 -19.59 -4.19 14.87
CA GLY A 113 -18.28 -4.24 14.24
C GLY A 113 -17.56 -2.88 14.29
N LEU A 114 -18.27 -1.79 13.99
CA LEU A 114 -17.74 -0.43 14.11
C LEU A 114 -17.38 -0.10 15.56
N SER A 115 -18.17 -0.52 16.55
CA SER A 115 -17.83 -0.30 17.96
C SER A 115 -16.55 -1.02 18.40
N TRP A 116 -16.31 -2.24 17.90
CA TRP A 116 -15.08 -2.97 18.14
C TRP A 116 -13.88 -2.31 17.46
N LEU A 117 -14.05 -1.84 16.22
CA LEU A 117 -13.01 -1.11 15.50
C LEU A 117 -12.64 0.19 16.22
N THR A 118 -13.64 0.97 16.65
CA THR A 118 -13.42 2.19 17.46
C THR A 118 -12.67 1.88 18.75
N ARG A 119 -13.03 0.79 19.44
CA ARG A 119 -12.32 0.36 20.65
C ARG A 119 -10.86 0.03 20.34
N LEU A 120 -10.59 -0.69 19.25
CA LEU A 120 -9.23 -1.04 18.83
C LEU A 120 -8.40 0.21 18.52
N CYS A 121 -8.95 1.17 17.77
CA CYS A 121 -8.29 2.45 17.49
C CYS A 121 -7.95 3.21 18.78
N ASN A 122 -8.86 3.26 19.75
CA ASN A 122 -8.59 3.92 21.04
C ASN A 122 -7.54 3.20 21.88
N ILE A 123 -7.47 1.87 21.84
CA ILE A 123 -6.41 1.11 22.51
C ILE A 123 -5.06 1.48 21.88
N ALA A 124 -4.98 1.49 20.56
CA ALA A 124 -3.76 1.88 19.86
C ALA A 124 -3.35 3.32 20.19
N TRP A 125 -4.30 4.25 20.14
CA TRP A 125 -4.10 5.66 20.45
C TRP A 125 -3.58 5.88 21.88
N ARG A 126 -4.22 5.27 22.89
CA ARG A 126 -3.84 5.42 24.30
C ARG A 126 -2.53 4.73 24.66
N SER A 127 -2.24 3.60 24.02
CA SER A 127 -1.01 2.83 24.31
C SER A 127 0.20 3.36 23.56
N GLY A 128 0.01 4.17 22.51
CA GLY A 128 1.09 4.54 21.59
C GLY A 128 1.66 3.36 20.79
N THR A 129 0.95 2.23 20.77
CA THR A 129 1.41 1.00 20.10
C THR A 129 0.34 0.48 19.14
N VAL A 130 0.78 -0.11 18.03
CA VAL A 130 -0.11 -0.72 17.03
C VAL A 130 0.23 -2.20 16.87
N PRO A 131 -0.71 -3.03 16.39
CA PRO A 131 -0.41 -4.39 15.96
C PRO A 131 0.74 -4.41 14.95
N LEU A 132 1.61 -5.43 15.03
CA LEU A 132 2.73 -5.59 14.10
C LEU A 132 2.27 -5.59 12.64
N ASP A 133 1.12 -6.18 12.36
CA ASP A 133 0.53 -6.23 11.02
C ASP A 133 0.24 -4.84 10.44
N TRP A 134 -0.13 -3.86 11.29
CA TRP A 134 -0.35 -2.47 10.86
C TRP A 134 0.96 -1.75 10.57
N ALA A 135 2.03 -2.12 11.25
CA ALA A 135 3.39 -1.60 11.02
C ALA A 135 4.14 -2.35 9.90
N THR A 136 3.54 -3.41 9.33
CA THR A 136 4.19 -4.26 8.33
C THR A 136 3.61 -4.01 6.94
N GLY A 137 4.41 -3.40 6.06
CA GLY A 137 4.06 -3.20 4.65
C GLY A 137 4.52 -4.33 3.75
N VAL A 138 3.71 -4.72 2.76
CA VAL A 138 4.13 -5.58 1.65
C VAL A 138 4.47 -4.72 0.44
N VAL A 139 5.71 -4.78 0.00
CA VAL A 139 6.16 -4.05 -1.19
C VAL A 139 6.15 -4.97 -2.40
N VAL A 140 5.42 -4.56 -3.44
CA VAL A 140 5.42 -5.22 -4.75
C VAL A 140 5.80 -4.19 -5.81
N PRO A 141 6.99 -4.32 -6.44
CA PRO A 141 7.40 -3.41 -7.51
C PRO A 141 6.43 -3.43 -8.70
N LEU A 142 5.86 -2.27 -9.03
CA LEU A 142 4.99 -2.07 -10.19
C LEU A 142 5.71 -1.22 -11.24
N PHE A 143 6.32 -1.89 -12.21
CA PHE A 143 7.13 -1.22 -13.21
C PHE A 143 6.29 -0.39 -14.20
N LYS A 144 6.69 0.87 -14.39
CA LYS A 144 6.20 1.72 -15.48
C LYS A 144 6.88 1.36 -16.81
N LYS A 145 6.58 2.15 -17.85
CA LYS A 145 7.25 2.02 -19.14
C LYS A 145 8.70 2.49 -18.98
N GLY A 146 9.64 1.61 -19.30
CA GLY A 146 11.08 1.86 -19.14
C GLY A 146 11.83 0.56 -18.89
N ASP A 147 13.09 0.67 -18.46
CA ASP A 147 13.89 -0.50 -18.07
C ASP A 147 13.50 -0.98 -16.66
N ARG A 148 12.94 -2.19 -16.58
CA ARG A 148 12.47 -2.81 -15.32
C ARG A 148 13.60 -3.22 -14.37
N ARG A 149 14.85 -3.14 -14.83
CA ARG A 149 16.05 -3.44 -14.04
C ARG A 149 16.50 -2.24 -13.21
N VAL A 150 15.92 -1.06 -13.41
CA VAL A 150 16.25 0.14 -12.64
C VAL A 150 15.21 0.30 -11.52
N CYS A 151 15.65 0.39 -10.25
CA CYS A 151 14.73 0.50 -9.10
C CYS A 151 13.85 1.75 -9.12
N SER A 152 14.29 2.83 -9.77
CA SER A 152 13.54 4.09 -9.86
C SER A 152 12.45 4.14 -10.94
N ASN A 153 12.20 3.04 -11.66
CA ASN A 153 11.21 2.95 -12.74
C ASN A 153 9.79 2.54 -12.28
#